data_AF-A0A2V1JS07-F1
#
_entry.id   AF-A0A2V1JS07-F1
#
_cell.length_a   1.000
_cell.length_b   1.000
_cell.length_c   1.000
_cell.angle_alpha   90.00
_cell.angle_beta   90.00
_cell.angle_gamma   90.00
#
_symmetry.space_group_name_H-M   'P 1'
#
loop_
_entity.id
_entity.type
_entity.pdbx_description
1 polymer ?
#
loop_
_entity_poly.entity_id
_entity_poly.type
_entity_poly.pdbx_seq_one_letter_code
_entity_poly.pdbx_strand_id
1 'polypeptide(L)'
;MQAILILAHRVKLANMELKIKSLSLYMGCFTGVAVLLIILFKILGLAPFGGSTLASADVYYQYMDFYAWFHDVLHGSNNIGYTFGKTLGGTNITVFSYYLASPLNLLVYFFDKTQLHTFFDLMILIKLALASMT
;
A
#
# COMPACT_ATOMS: atom_id res chain seq x y z
N MET A 1 -43.30 28.06 4.73
CA MET A 1 -42.47 27.11 5.51
C MET A 1 -42.31 25.75 4.80
N GLN A 2 -43.37 25.07 4.36
CA GLN A 2 -43.27 23.76 3.68
C GLN A 2 -42.47 23.76 2.37
N ALA A 3 -42.63 24.78 1.50
CA ALA A 3 -41.90 24.87 0.23
C ALA A 3 -40.36 24.94 0.40
N ILE A 4 -39.89 25.65 1.43
CA ILE A 4 -38.47 25.76 1.77
C ILE A 4 -37.92 24.41 2.21
N LEU A 5 -38.71 23.65 2.98
CA LEU A 5 -38.32 22.32 3.48
C LEU A 5 -38.20 21.30 2.35
N ILE A 6 -39.12 21.33 1.38
CA ILE A 6 -39.09 20.48 0.18
C ILE A 6 -37.87 20.82 -0.69
N LEU A 7 -37.57 22.10 -0.88
CA LEU A 7 -36.40 22.54 -1.64
C LEU A 7 -35.10 22.07 -0.97
N ALA A 8 -34.96 22.26 0.35
CA ALA A 8 -33.79 21.81 1.10
C ALA A 8 -33.59 20.27 1.00
N HIS A 9 -34.68 19.51 1.07
CA HIS A 9 -34.63 18.05 0.88
C HIS A 9 -34.18 17.66 -0.54
N ARG A 10 -34.69 18.32 -1.58
CA ARG A 10 -34.28 18.07 -2.98
C ARG A 10 -32.81 18.40 -3.22
N VAL A 11 -32.30 19.50 -2.66
CA VAL A 11 -30.87 19.85 -2.73
C VAL A 11 -30.01 18.79 -2.04
N LYS A 12 -30.42 18.31 -0.86
CA LYS A 12 -29.72 17.23 -0.14
C LYS A 12 -29.65 15.94 -0.97
N LEU A 13 -30.76 15.56 -1.64
CA LEU A 13 -30.80 14.40 -2.52
C LEU A 13 -29.86 14.56 -3.73
N ALA A 14 -29.89 15.72 -4.40
CA ALA A 14 -29.02 15.99 -5.54
C ALA A 14 -27.52 15.93 -5.15
N ASN A 15 -27.16 16.49 -4.00
CA ASN A 15 -25.79 16.40 -3.47
C ASN A 15 -25.39 14.96 -3.13
N MET A 16 -26.32 14.16 -2.61
CA MET A 16 -26.08 12.74 -2.33
C MET A 16 -25.86 11.95 -3.62
N GLU A 17 -26.65 12.18 -4.66
CA GLU A 17 -26.46 11.54 -5.98
C GLU A 17 -25.12 11.94 -6.62
N LEU A 18 -24.74 13.22 -6.54
CA LEU A 18 -23.44 13.69 -7.01
C LEU A 18 -22.28 12.99 -6.28
N LYS A 19 -22.38 12.84 -4.95
CA LYS A 19 -21.38 12.13 -4.14
C LYS A 19 -21.29 10.64 -4.48
N ILE A 20 -22.42 10.00 -4.78
CA ILE A 20 -22.44 8.59 -5.22
C ILE A 20 -21.77 8.45 -6.59
N LYS A 21 -22.05 9.36 -7.53
CA LYS A 21 -21.41 9.35 -8.86
C LYS A 21 -19.90 9.57 -8.77
N SER A 22 -19.44 10.51 -7.94
CA SER A 22 -18.00 10.72 -7.75
C SER A 22 -17.31 9.53 -7.10
N LEU A 23 -17.92 8.93 -6.07
CA LEU A 23 -17.41 7.69 -5.45
C LEU A 23 -17.33 6.54 -6.47
N SER A 24 -18.38 6.37 -7.28
CA SER A 24 -18.40 5.35 -8.34
C SER A 24 -17.28 5.56 -9.36
N LEU A 25 -16.98 6.82 -9.71
CA LEU A 25 -15.88 7.16 -10.60
C LEU A 25 -14.53 6.78 -9.98
N TYR A 26 -14.28 7.15 -8.73
CA TYR A 26 -13.03 6.82 -8.03
C TYR A 26 -12.82 5.31 -7.90
N MET A 27 -13.87 4.55 -7.57
CA MET A 27 -13.82 3.09 -7.52
C MET A 27 -13.58 2.49 -8.91
N GLY A 28 -14.12 3.11 -9.96
CA GLY A 28 -13.85 2.76 -11.36
C GLY A 28 -12.38 2.93 -11.73
N CYS A 29 -11.75 4.07 -11.39
CA CYS A 29 -10.33 4.31 -11.63
C CYS A 29 -9.45 3.31 -10.89
N PHE A 30 -9.71 3.10 -9.59
CA PHE A 30 -9.00 2.12 -8.77
C PHE A 30 -9.03 0.73 -9.40
N THR A 31 -10.23 0.26 -9.74
CA THR A 31 -10.44 -1.08 -10.30
C THR A 31 -9.78 -1.20 -11.67
N GLY A 32 -9.89 -0.17 -12.52
CA GLY A 32 -9.27 -0.14 -13.83
C GLY A 32 -7.74 -0.27 -13.77
N VAL A 33 -7.09 0.54 -12.92
CA VAL A 33 -5.63 0.48 -12.74
C VAL A 33 -5.19 -0.84 -12.09
N ALA A 34 -5.91 -1.32 -11.07
CA ALA A 34 -5.61 -2.59 -10.43
C ALA A 34 -5.67 -3.76 -11.42
N VAL A 35 -6.74 -3.87 -12.23
CA VAL A 35 -6.88 -4.93 -13.23
C VAL A 35 -5.77 -4.86 -14.28
N LEU A 36 -5.43 -3.66 -14.76
CA LEU A 36 -4.36 -3.47 -15.72
C LEU A 36 -3.00 -3.94 -15.16
N LEU A 37 -2.68 -3.59 -13.92
CA LEU A 37 -1.43 -4.01 -13.27
C LEU A 37 -1.41 -5.52 -13.01
N ILE A 38 -2.53 -6.13 -12.61
CA ILE A 38 -2.64 -7.59 -12.46
C ILE A 38 -2.33 -8.30 -13.79
N ILE A 39 -2.91 -7.82 -14.89
CA ILE A 39 -2.66 -8.38 -16.22
C ILE A 39 -1.17 -8.24 -16.58
N LEU A 40 -0.58 -7.06 -16.33
CA LEU A 40 0.83 -6.81 -16.61
C LEU A 40 1.75 -7.73 -15.78
N PHE A 41 1.46 -7.90 -14.48
CA PHE A 41 2.23 -8.79 -13.60
C PHE A 41 2.20 -10.22 -14.11
N LYS A 42 1.03 -10.67 -14.59
CA LYS A 42 0.88 -12.00 -15.18
C LYS A 42 1.66 -12.15 -16.49
N ILE A 43 1.63 -11.16 -17.39
CA ILE A 43 2.35 -11.20 -18.66
C ILE A 43 3.88 -11.20 -18.44
N LEU A 44 4.36 -10.41 -17.48
CA LEU A 44 5.78 -10.27 -17.17
C LEU A 44 6.32 -11.35 -16.21
N GLY A 45 5.46 -12.23 -15.70
CA GLY A 45 5.85 -13.26 -14.74
C GLY A 45 6.34 -12.68 -13.41
N LEU A 46 5.80 -11.54 -12.99
CA LEU A 46 6.07 -10.91 -11.70
C LEU A 46 5.33 -11.63 -10.58
N ALA A 47 5.89 -11.60 -9.37
CA ALA A 47 5.21 -12.13 -8.20
C ALA A 47 3.85 -11.42 -7.99
N PRO A 48 2.78 -12.14 -7.61
CA PRO A 48 2.75 -13.56 -7.23
C PRO A 48 2.57 -14.54 -8.40
N PHE A 49 2.46 -14.08 -9.65
CA PHE A 49 2.14 -14.93 -10.81
C PHE A 49 3.35 -15.64 -11.44
N GLY A 50 4.56 -15.17 -11.14
CA GLY A 50 5.81 -15.80 -11.54
C GLY A 50 6.95 -15.53 -10.57
N GLY A 51 8.18 -15.87 -10.96
CA GLY A 51 9.37 -15.78 -10.11
C GLY A 51 10.16 -14.47 -10.23
N SER A 52 9.73 -13.54 -11.09
CA SER A 52 10.38 -12.23 -11.25
C SER A 52 9.83 -11.23 -10.24
N THR A 53 10.55 -10.12 -10.03
CA THR A 53 10.14 -9.04 -9.11
C THR A 53 10.38 -7.66 -9.72
N LEU A 54 9.59 -6.66 -9.30
CA LEU A 54 9.85 -5.24 -9.62
C LEU A 54 11.01 -4.67 -8.79
N ALA A 55 11.39 -5.35 -7.71
CA ALA A 55 12.51 -4.94 -6.87
C ALA A 55 13.81 -4.90 -7.69
N SER A 56 14.42 -3.73 -7.74
CA SER A 56 15.68 -3.49 -8.45
C SER A 56 16.54 -2.49 -7.68
N ALA A 57 17.85 -2.51 -7.95
CA ALA A 57 18.84 -1.64 -7.31
C ALA A 57 18.68 -1.63 -5.77
N ASP A 58 18.58 -0.45 -5.14
CA ASP A 58 18.48 -0.30 -3.69
C ASP A 58 17.27 -1.03 -3.09
N VAL A 59 16.18 -1.17 -3.85
CA VAL A 59 15.03 -1.93 -3.36
C VAL A 59 15.40 -3.39 -3.17
N TYR A 60 16.12 -3.95 -4.14
CA TYR A 60 16.53 -5.35 -4.13
C TYR A 60 17.57 -5.62 -3.05
N TYR A 61 18.58 -4.75 -2.91
CA TYR A 61 19.72 -4.99 -2.01
C TYR A 61 19.53 -4.45 -0.59
N GLN A 62 18.65 -3.47 -0.37
CA GLN A 62 18.54 -2.76 0.91
C GLN A 62 17.11 -2.72 1.45
N TYR A 63 16.10 -2.43 0.62
CA TYR A 63 14.73 -2.32 1.15
C TYR A 63 14.16 -3.67 1.58
N MET A 64 14.59 -4.77 0.97
CA MET A 64 14.22 -6.11 1.44
C MET A 64 14.65 -6.32 2.90
N ASP A 65 15.85 -5.89 3.28
CA ASP A 65 16.33 -5.96 4.66
C ASP A 65 15.52 -5.05 5.59
N PHE A 66 15.10 -3.88 5.10
CA PHE A 66 14.23 -2.98 5.87
C PHE A 66 12.86 -3.61 6.15
N TYR A 67 12.25 -4.27 5.15
CA TYR A 67 11.00 -5.00 5.36
C TYR A 67 11.19 -6.22 6.24
N ALA A 68 12.28 -6.97 6.11
CA ALA A 68 12.60 -8.10 6.99
C ALA A 68 12.78 -7.65 8.45
N TRP A 69 13.47 -6.54 8.67
CA TRP A 69 13.62 -5.92 9.99
C TRP A 69 12.28 -5.46 10.55
N PHE A 70 11.45 -4.79 9.74
CA PHE A 70 10.15 -4.31 10.20
C PHE A 70 9.18 -5.46 10.49
N HIS A 71 9.23 -6.53 9.69
CA HIS A 71 8.53 -7.77 9.99
C HIS A 71 8.92 -8.31 11.37
N ASP A 72 10.22 -8.36 11.71
CA ASP A 72 10.66 -8.80 13.05
C ASP A 72 10.18 -7.88 14.17
N VAL A 73 10.19 -6.57 13.95
CA VAL A 73 9.63 -5.60 14.90
C VAL A 73 8.15 -5.88 15.16
N LEU A 74 7.36 -6.11 14.11
CA LEU A 74 5.93 -6.37 14.23
C LEU A 74 5.63 -7.73 14.91
N HIS A 75 6.54 -8.69 14.80
CA HIS A 75 6.45 -10.00 15.47
C HIS A 75 7.11 -10.03 16.85
N GLY A 76 7.66 -8.91 17.33
CA GLY A 76 8.28 -8.79 18.65
C GLY A 76 9.67 -9.40 18.78
N SER A 77 10.29 -9.84 17.67
CA SER A 77 11.66 -10.38 17.66
C SER A 77 12.74 -9.30 17.47
N ASN A 78 12.35 -8.03 17.26
CA ASN A 78 13.25 -6.89 17.16
C ASN A 78 12.59 -5.60 17.67
N ASN A 79 13.32 -4.48 17.70
CA ASN A 79 12.85 -3.23 18.29
C ASN A 79 13.17 -2.00 17.41
N ILE A 80 12.25 -1.01 17.40
CA ILE A 80 12.39 0.25 16.64
C ILE A 80 13.46 1.17 17.25
N GLY A 81 13.46 1.27 18.58
CA GLY A 81 14.31 2.16 19.36
C GLY A 81 15.79 1.77 19.31
N TYR A 82 16.09 0.47 19.32
CA TYR A 82 17.46 -0.03 19.24
C TYR A 82 17.53 -1.45 18.67
N THR A 83 18.48 -1.70 17.78
CA THR A 83 18.72 -3.04 17.22
C THR A 83 20.21 -3.33 17.11
N PHE A 84 20.60 -4.58 17.36
CA PHE A 84 21.94 -5.12 17.09
C PHE A 84 22.09 -5.60 15.64
N GLY A 85 21.06 -5.46 14.79
CA GLY A 85 21.16 -5.73 13.35
C GLY A 85 22.06 -4.75 12.58
N LYS A 86 22.63 -3.76 13.28
CA LYS A 86 23.69 -2.86 12.82
C LYS A 86 24.99 -3.23 13.51
N THR A 87 26.13 -3.00 12.85
CA THR A 87 27.49 -3.33 13.34
C THR A 87 27.66 -3.19 14.86
N LEU A 88 27.67 -1.97 15.40
CA LEU A 88 27.79 -1.71 16.84
C LEU A 88 26.42 -1.53 17.54
N GLY A 89 25.34 -1.90 16.84
CA GLY A 89 23.97 -1.59 17.22
C GLY A 89 23.60 -0.12 17.08
N GLY A 90 22.30 0.17 17.06
CA GLY A 90 21.80 1.54 17.00
C GLY A 90 20.30 1.64 16.76
N THR A 91 19.78 2.86 16.76
CA THR A 91 18.36 3.10 16.48
C THR A 91 18.04 2.94 14.99
N ASN A 92 16.85 2.43 14.68
CA ASN A 92 16.32 2.35 13.32
C ASN A 92 15.15 3.31 13.09
N ILE A 93 14.90 4.24 14.01
CA ILE A 93 13.79 5.18 13.89
C ILE A 93 13.83 5.99 12.58
N THR A 94 15.03 6.39 12.14
CA THR A 94 15.21 7.13 10.87
C THR A 94 14.90 6.28 9.64
N VAL A 95 15.27 4.99 9.67
CA VAL A 95 14.96 4.07 8.57
C VAL A 95 13.44 3.84 8.53
N PHE A 96 12.83 3.61 9.69
CA PHE A 96 11.39 3.46 9.79
C PHE A 96 10.66 4.70 9.26
N SER A 97 11.00 5.89 9.76
CA SER A 97 10.30 7.13 9.40
C SER A 97 10.42 7.48 7.93
N TYR A 98 11.59 7.24 7.33
CA TYR A 98 11.85 7.60 5.93
C TYR A 98 11.32 6.57 4.93
N TYR A 99 11.46 5.27 5.20
CA TYR A 99 11.14 4.21 4.22
C TYR A 99 9.85 3.44 4.53
N LEU A 100 9.53 3.24 5.82
CA LEU A 100 8.55 2.22 6.23
C LEU A 100 7.28 2.77 6.87
N ALA A 101 7.22 4.07 7.20
CA ALA A 101 6.12 4.67 7.95
C ALA A 101 4.76 4.70 7.22
N SER A 102 4.69 4.30 5.95
CA SER A 102 3.40 4.15 5.26
C SER A 102 2.54 3.10 5.98
N PRO A 103 1.27 3.39 6.32
CA PRO A 103 0.41 2.44 7.03
C PRO A 103 0.17 1.15 6.22
N LEU A 104 0.27 1.20 4.89
CA LEU A 104 0.19 0.01 4.04
C LEU A 104 1.30 -0.98 4.32
N ASN A 105 2.48 -0.52 4.76
CA ASN A 105 3.60 -1.40 5.04
C ASN A 105 3.36 -2.29 6.27
N LEU A 106 2.36 -2.00 7.11
CA LEU A 106 1.94 -2.90 8.19
C LEU A 106 1.45 -4.26 7.65
N LEU A 107 1.01 -4.31 6.39
CA LEU A 107 0.60 -5.55 5.74
C LEU A 107 1.74 -6.56 5.61
N VAL A 108 3.01 -6.14 5.75
CA VAL A 108 4.17 -7.05 5.77
C VAL A 108 4.05 -8.10 6.88
N TYR A 109 3.30 -7.81 7.94
CA TYR A 109 3.01 -8.74 9.03
C TYR A 109 2.40 -10.07 8.55
N PHE A 110 1.63 -10.05 7.46
CA PHE A 110 0.92 -11.23 6.96
C PHE A 110 1.73 -12.07 5.96
N PHE A 111 3.00 -11.72 5.73
CA PHE A 111 3.86 -12.38 4.76
C PHE A 111 5.04 -13.05 5.45
N ASP A 112 5.44 -14.22 4.96
CA ASP A 112 6.71 -14.81 5.37
C ASP A 112 7.88 -13.97 4.82
N LYS A 113 9.02 -13.95 5.53
CA LYS A 113 10.23 -13.23 5.06
C LYS A 113 10.73 -13.69 3.70
N THR A 114 10.46 -14.93 3.31
CA THR A 114 10.80 -15.46 1.98
C THR A 114 9.94 -14.86 0.86
N GLN A 115 8.83 -14.22 1.21
CA GLN A 115 7.86 -13.63 0.28
C GLN A 115 7.97 -12.11 0.19
N LEU A 116 9.03 -11.49 0.72
CA LEU A 116 9.16 -10.02 0.74
C LEU A 116 9.17 -9.38 -0.66
N HIS A 117 9.68 -10.08 -1.67
CA HIS A 117 9.56 -9.64 -3.06
C HIS A 117 8.11 -9.62 -3.55
N THR A 118 7.31 -10.64 -3.19
CA THR A 118 5.87 -10.67 -3.49
C THR A 118 5.14 -9.55 -2.77
N PHE A 119 5.44 -9.34 -1.48
CA PHE A 119 4.89 -8.24 -0.71
C PHE A 119 5.22 -6.88 -1.36
N PHE A 120 6.47 -6.65 -1.77
CA PHE A 120 6.87 -5.41 -2.43
C PHE A 120 6.10 -5.17 -3.73
N ASP A 121 6.01 -6.17 -4.60
CA ASP A 121 5.29 -6.04 -5.87
C ASP A 121 3.80 -5.74 -5.65
N LEU A 122 3.16 -6.41 -4.69
CA LEU A 122 1.78 -6.12 -4.30
C LEU A 122 1.62 -4.72 -3.68
N MET A 123 2.61 -4.23 -2.94
CA MET A 123 2.60 -2.86 -2.42
C MET A 123 2.67 -1.82 -3.53
N ILE A 124 3.46 -2.04 -4.58
CA ILE A 124 3.47 -1.17 -5.76
C ILE A 124 2.10 -1.16 -6.42
N LEU A 125 1.50 -2.34 -6.63
CA LEU A 125 0.17 -2.46 -7.22
C LEU A 125 -0.89 -1.69 -6.43
N ILE A 126 -0.97 -1.91 -5.11
CA ILE A 126 -1.96 -1.28 -4.23
C ILE A 126 -1.75 0.24 -4.20
N LYS A 127 -0.50 0.71 -4.06
CA LYS A 127 -0.20 2.15 -4.00
C LYS A 127 -0.57 2.86 -5.30
N LEU A 128 -0.27 2.26 -6.46
CA LEU A 128 -0.64 2.83 -7.76
C LEU A 128 -2.16 2.82 -8.00
N ALA A 129 -2.85 1.74 -7.62
CA ALA A 129 -4.30 1.68 -7.72
C ALA A 129 -4.97 2.74 -6.83
N LEU A 130 -4.52 2.93 -5.58
CA LEU A 130 -5.01 3.97 -4.68
C LEU A 130 -4.72 5.38 -5.22
N ALA A 131 -3.53 5.61 -5.80
CA ALA A 131 -3.17 6.90 -6.39
C ALA A 131 -4.07 7.29 -7.58
N SER A 132 -4.65 6.32 -8.29
CA SER A 132 -5.59 6.60 -9.39
C SER A 132 -6.95 7.14 -8.95
N MET A 133 -7.24 7.11 -7.65
CA MET A 133 -8.50 7.61 -7.09
C MET A 133 -8.49 9.12 -6.83
N THR A 134 -7.34 9.79 -6.97
CA THR A 134 -7.15 11.22 -6.69
C THR A 134 -6.82 11.99 -7.95
#